data_AF-A0A151TZT9-F1
#
_entry.id   AF-A0A151TZT9-F1
#
_cell.length_a   1.000
_cell.length_b   1.000
_cell.length_c   1.000
_cell.angle_alpha   90.00
_cell.angle_beta   90.00
_cell.angle_gamma   90.00
#
_symmetry.space_group_name_H-M   'P 1'
#
loop_
_entity.id
_entity.type
_entity.pdbx_description
1 polymer ?
#
loop_
_entity_poly.entity_id
_entity_poly.type
_entity_poly.pdbx_seq_one_letter_code
_entity_poly.pdbx_strand_id
1 'polypeptide(L)'
;QMIKYDKEFYHKIVLHPKVMDFSYFATSRLYFHHHIEYQGLQHFVALKCDFFEDLIKVFYSNLRVSKAGFLYSDVNKTKIKIKPSNWLTLAGLKYHGQKLPFPDIPEEMQFDRDIALTSMIRPELQGQNVINVGSLNINDRLLHYVYVHILAPRSSNFSQLLQEDIFVLWALKNNILINWSHYIMQHMVKCKDNGMSLPYPILNSRILVVSGIDLSIDVAVELG
;
A
#
# COMPACT_ATOMS: atom_id res chain seq x y z
N GLN A 1 -30.32 -5.26 -5.38
CA GLN A 1 -29.92 -6.66 -5.66
C GLN A 1 -28.83 -7.00 -4.66
N MET A 2 -28.95 -8.04 -3.83
CA MET A 2 -27.93 -8.31 -2.79
C MET A 2 -26.58 -8.64 -3.45
N ILE A 3 -25.55 -7.87 -3.07
CA ILE A 3 -24.16 -8.14 -3.44
C ILE A 3 -23.77 -9.49 -2.80
N LYS A 4 -23.30 -10.44 -3.62
CA LYS A 4 -22.87 -11.77 -3.15
C LYS A 4 -21.37 -11.93 -3.31
N TYR A 5 -20.70 -12.29 -2.22
CA TYR A 5 -19.28 -12.67 -2.17
C TYR A 5 -19.13 -13.89 -1.27
N ASP A 6 -17.97 -14.57 -1.34
CA ASP A 6 -17.70 -15.77 -0.56
C ASP A 6 -17.86 -15.50 0.94
N LYS A 7 -18.39 -16.51 1.68
CA LYS A 7 -18.71 -16.37 3.11
C LYS A 7 -17.51 -15.92 3.95
N GLU A 8 -16.29 -16.25 3.52
CA GLU A 8 -15.06 -15.85 4.20
C GLU A 8 -14.83 -14.32 4.19
N PHE A 9 -15.46 -13.58 3.28
CA PHE A 9 -15.34 -12.12 3.19
C PHE A 9 -16.41 -11.37 4.00
N TYR A 10 -17.45 -12.02 4.53
CA TYR A 10 -18.50 -11.36 5.33
C TYR A 10 -17.93 -10.65 6.56
N HIS A 11 -16.91 -11.22 7.17
CA HIS A 11 -16.29 -10.69 8.39
C HIS A 11 -14.99 -9.92 8.12
N LYS A 12 -14.56 -9.80 6.86
CA LYS A 12 -13.33 -9.08 6.55
C LYS A 12 -13.57 -7.57 6.61
N ILE A 13 -12.74 -6.92 7.41
CA ILE A 13 -12.72 -5.46 7.54
C ILE A 13 -12.06 -4.86 6.31
N VAL A 14 -12.71 -3.90 5.66
CA VAL A 14 -12.08 -3.00 4.70
C VAL A 14 -11.38 -1.91 5.48
N LEU A 15 -10.07 -1.71 5.26
CA LEU A 15 -9.31 -0.73 6.03
C LEU A 15 -9.74 0.68 5.68
N HIS A 16 -10.02 1.50 6.68
CA HIS A 16 -10.24 2.92 6.45
C HIS A 16 -8.95 3.56 5.89
N PRO A 17 -9.02 4.25 4.74
CA PRO A 17 -7.83 4.78 4.09
C PRO A 17 -7.21 5.93 4.89
N LYS A 18 -5.90 6.12 4.73
CA LYS A 18 -5.17 7.34 5.09
C LYS A 18 -4.67 8.00 3.82
N VAL A 19 -4.70 9.33 3.82
CA VAL A 19 -4.25 10.17 2.71
C VAL A 19 -3.20 11.14 3.22
N MET A 20 -2.23 11.44 2.39
CA MET A 20 -1.16 12.39 2.67
C MET A 20 -1.44 13.69 1.92
N ASP A 21 -1.48 14.81 2.65
CA ASP A 21 -1.37 16.14 2.05
C ASP A 21 0.08 16.37 1.59
N PHE A 22 0.38 15.88 0.38
CA PHE A 22 1.74 15.93 -0.15
C PHE A 22 2.25 17.38 -0.30
N SER A 23 1.39 18.30 -0.72
CA SER A 23 1.74 19.71 -0.91
C SER A 23 2.13 20.40 0.40
N TYR A 24 1.40 20.13 1.49
CA TYR A 24 1.77 20.60 2.82
C TYR A 24 3.17 20.09 3.22
N PHE A 25 3.42 18.78 3.10
CA PHE A 25 4.72 18.22 3.49
C PHE A 25 5.87 18.67 2.60
N ALA A 26 5.64 18.86 1.30
CA ALA A 26 6.65 19.34 0.35
C ALA A 26 7.12 20.79 0.63
N THR A 27 6.33 21.57 1.36
CA THR A 27 6.69 22.93 1.80
C THR A 27 7.16 22.99 3.25
N SER A 28 7.18 21.84 3.93
CA SER A 28 7.66 21.72 5.30
C SER A 28 9.19 21.63 5.35
N ARG A 29 9.77 21.66 6.56
CA ARG A 29 11.22 21.41 6.78
C ARG A 29 11.55 19.93 6.94
N LEU A 30 10.58 19.03 6.71
CA LEU A 30 10.76 17.59 6.78
C LEU A 30 11.29 17.09 5.45
N TYR A 31 12.04 15.99 5.47
CA TYR A 31 12.74 15.46 4.29
C TYR A 31 12.11 14.18 3.73
N PHE A 32 11.30 13.46 4.52
CA PHE A 32 10.77 12.15 4.12
C PHE A 32 9.97 12.16 2.81
N HIS A 33 9.34 13.28 2.46
CA HIS A 33 8.57 13.43 1.22
C HIS A 33 9.43 13.32 -0.04
N HIS A 34 10.74 13.60 0.03
CA HIS A 34 11.64 13.41 -1.11
C HIS A 34 11.78 11.95 -1.51
N HIS A 35 11.72 11.02 -0.55
CA HIS A 35 11.71 9.59 -0.85
C HIS A 35 10.41 9.20 -1.57
N ILE A 36 9.28 9.78 -1.21
CA ILE A 36 7.99 9.57 -1.89
C ILE A 36 8.01 10.13 -3.31
N GLU A 37 8.59 11.33 -3.48
CA GLU A 37 8.75 11.98 -4.79
C GLU A 37 9.68 11.20 -5.73
N TYR A 38 10.82 10.73 -5.22
CA TYR A 38 11.76 9.92 -6.01
C TYR A 38 11.09 8.67 -6.58
N GLN A 39 10.16 8.07 -5.82
CA GLN A 39 9.38 6.91 -6.25
C GLN A 39 8.23 7.24 -7.20
N GLY A 40 7.91 8.53 -7.41
CA GLY A 40 6.77 8.96 -8.22
C GLY A 40 5.41 8.70 -7.54
N LEU A 41 5.36 8.71 -6.21
CA LEU A 41 4.18 8.31 -5.43
C LEU A 41 3.25 9.47 -5.06
N GLN A 42 3.57 10.72 -5.40
CA GLN A 42 2.87 11.92 -4.93
C GLN A 42 1.36 11.87 -5.21
N HIS A 43 0.98 11.43 -6.42
CA HIS A 43 -0.42 11.29 -6.78
C HIS A 43 -1.10 10.15 -6.01
N PHE A 44 -0.40 9.02 -5.81
CA PHE A 44 -0.96 7.85 -5.15
C PHE A 44 -1.25 8.10 -3.66
N VAL A 45 -0.30 8.71 -2.94
CA VAL A 45 -0.46 8.95 -1.50
C VAL A 45 -1.51 10.03 -1.20
N ALA A 46 -1.84 10.86 -2.19
CA ALA A 46 -2.84 11.92 -2.09
C ALA A 46 -4.20 11.52 -2.69
N LEU A 47 -4.40 10.26 -3.13
CA LEU A 47 -5.67 9.83 -3.70
C LEU A 47 -6.80 9.99 -2.67
N LYS A 48 -7.87 10.69 -3.06
CA LYS A 48 -9.08 10.85 -2.26
C LYS A 48 -10.31 10.55 -3.11
N CYS A 49 -11.12 9.58 -2.69
CA CYS A 49 -12.47 9.33 -3.21
C CYS A 49 -13.26 8.47 -2.23
N ASP A 50 -14.58 8.54 -2.31
CA ASP A 50 -15.44 7.63 -1.56
C ASP A 50 -15.16 6.18 -1.95
N PHE A 51 -15.46 5.27 -1.03
CA PHE A 51 -15.26 3.84 -1.25
C PHE A 51 -16.49 3.01 -0.88
N PHE A 52 -16.51 1.77 -1.39
CA PHE A 52 -17.72 0.93 -1.42
C PHE A 52 -17.36 -0.45 -0.86
N GLU A 53 -17.64 -0.68 0.43
CA GLU A 53 -17.08 -1.81 1.16
C GLU A 53 -17.51 -3.16 0.60
N ASP A 54 -18.78 -3.33 0.25
CA ASP A 54 -19.30 -4.61 -0.23
C ASP A 54 -18.80 -4.90 -1.65
N LEU A 55 -18.72 -3.90 -2.52
CA LEU A 55 -18.10 -4.05 -3.84
C LEU A 55 -16.61 -4.35 -3.75
N ILE A 56 -15.90 -3.75 -2.79
CA ILE A 56 -14.49 -4.07 -2.53
C ILE A 56 -14.35 -5.52 -2.06
N LYS A 57 -15.24 -6.01 -1.19
CA LYS A 57 -15.23 -7.42 -0.76
C LYS A 57 -15.44 -8.38 -1.94
N VAL A 58 -16.38 -8.10 -2.85
CA VAL A 58 -16.56 -8.88 -4.10
C VAL A 58 -15.31 -8.83 -4.97
N PHE A 59 -14.72 -7.64 -5.10
CA PHE A 59 -13.51 -7.46 -5.88
C PHE A 59 -12.38 -8.34 -5.33
N TYR A 60 -12.18 -8.37 -4.01
CA TYR A 60 -11.16 -9.20 -3.38
C TYR A 60 -11.48 -10.70 -3.44
N SER A 61 -12.74 -11.11 -3.29
CA SER A 61 -13.10 -12.53 -3.40
C SER A 61 -12.71 -13.10 -4.75
N ASN A 62 -12.81 -12.30 -5.81
CA ASN A 62 -12.46 -12.70 -7.17
C ASN A 62 -11.06 -12.25 -7.63
N LEU A 63 -10.30 -11.52 -6.79
CA LEU A 63 -8.98 -11.01 -7.13
C LEU A 63 -8.00 -12.14 -7.53
N ARG A 64 -7.35 -11.97 -8.68
CA ARG A 64 -6.23 -12.80 -9.17
C ARG A 64 -5.16 -11.92 -9.78
N VAL A 65 -3.89 -12.29 -9.61
CA VAL A 65 -2.74 -11.59 -10.23
C VAL A 65 -1.93 -12.60 -11.03
N SER A 66 -1.63 -12.30 -12.29
CA SER A 66 -0.81 -13.17 -13.13
C SER A 66 0.68 -12.89 -12.96
N LYS A 67 1.53 -13.87 -13.31
CA LYS A 67 3.00 -13.69 -13.37
C LYS A 67 3.43 -12.55 -14.30
N ALA A 68 2.62 -12.24 -15.32
CA ALA A 68 2.86 -11.14 -16.25
C ALA A 68 2.46 -9.76 -15.69
N GLY A 69 1.93 -9.68 -14.46
CA GLY A 69 1.57 -8.41 -13.83
C GLY A 69 0.17 -7.89 -14.18
N PHE A 70 -0.73 -8.77 -14.60
CA PHE A 70 -2.12 -8.41 -14.83
C PHE A 70 -2.92 -8.69 -13.56
N LEU A 71 -3.76 -7.74 -13.17
CA LEU A 71 -4.77 -7.93 -12.13
C LEU A 71 -6.11 -8.25 -12.80
N TYR A 72 -6.81 -9.23 -12.23
CA TYR A 72 -8.14 -9.66 -12.64
C TYR A 72 -9.07 -9.68 -11.44
N SER A 73 -10.35 -9.41 -11.68
CA SER A 73 -11.43 -9.67 -10.74
C SER A 73 -12.75 -9.76 -11.51
N ASP A 74 -13.76 -10.38 -10.91
CA ASP A 74 -15.13 -10.42 -11.44
C ASP A 74 -16.05 -9.76 -10.42
N VAL A 75 -16.72 -8.67 -10.83
CA VAL A 75 -17.62 -7.90 -9.96
C VAL A 75 -18.93 -7.69 -10.70
N ASN A 76 -20.04 -8.16 -10.11
CA ASN A 76 -21.39 -8.03 -10.67
C ASN A 76 -21.49 -8.41 -12.17
N LYS A 77 -20.92 -9.58 -12.54
CA LYS A 77 -20.84 -10.11 -13.92
C LYS A 77 -19.94 -9.33 -14.88
N THR A 78 -19.30 -8.26 -14.43
CA THR A 78 -18.30 -7.52 -15.20
C THR A 78 -16.90 -8.06 -14.91
N LYS A 79 -16.19 -8.42 -15.97
CA LYS A 79 -14.80 -8.87 -15.88
C LYS A 79 -13.86 -7.67 -15.85
N ILE A 80 -13.12 -7.54 -14.77
CA ILE A 80 -12.11 -6.50 -14.58
C ILE A 80 -10.75 -7.05 -15.00
N LYS A 81 -10.04 -6.31 -15.85
CA LYS A 81 -8.66 -6.61 -16.26
C LYS A 81 -7.83 -5.34 -16.26
N ILE A 82 -6.84 -5.27 -15.36
CA ILE A 82 -5.88 -4.17 -15.29
C ILE A 82 -4.53 -4.68 -15.79
N LYS A 83 -4.05 -4.11 -16.91
CA LYS A 83 -2.71 -4.38 -17.44
C LYS A 83 -1.67 -3.44 -16.81
N PRO A 84 -0.38 -3.79 -16.82
CA PRO A 84 0.71 -2.94 -16.30
C PRO A 84 0.63 -1.45 -16.65
N SER A 85 0.30 -1.10 -17.89
CA SER A 85 0.24 0.31 -18.31
C SER A 85 -0.98 1.09 -17.78
N ASN A 86 -2.02 0.43 -17.29
CA ASN A 86 -3.19 1.13 -16.72
C ASN A 86 -2.90 1.76 -15.36
N TRP A 87 -1.89 1.29 -14.63
CA TRP A 87 -1.55 1.79 -13.30
C TRP A 87 -1.21 3.28 -13.28
N LEU A 88 -0.62 3.78 -14.37
CA LEU A 88 -0.29 5.20 -14.49
C LEU A 88 -1.55 6.07 -14.50
N THR A 89 -2.58 5.69 -15.27
CA THR A 89 -3.83 6.45 -15.34
C THR A 89 -4.74 6.20 -14.14
N LEU A 90 -4.70 5.00 -13.55
CA LEU A 90 -5.52 4.62 -12.40
C LEU A 90 -5.04 5.21 -11.07
N ALA A 91 -3.74 5.38 -10.91
CA ALA A 91 -3.13 5.61 -9.60
C ALA A 91 -1.89 6.50 -9.66
N GLY A 92 -1.50 6.99 -10.84
CA GLY A 92 -0.24 7.72 -11.01
C GLY A 92 1.00 6.82 -10.91
N LEU A 93 0.82 5.50 -10.86
CA LEU A 93 1.90 4.55 -10.61
C LEU A 93 2.50 4.04 -11.92
N LYS A 94 3.81 4.26 -12.08
CA LYS A 94 4.56 3.66 -13.19
C LYS A 94 4.81 2.18 -12.92
N TYR A 95 4.70 1.35 -13.95
CA TYR A 95 5.05 -0.07 -13.87
C TYR A 95 6.53 -0.28 -14.21
N HIS A 96 7.42 0.22 -13.36
CA HIS A 96 8.88 0.20 -13.54
C HIS A 96 9.61 0.00 -12.21
N GLY A 97 10.93 -0.14 -12.24
CA GLY A 97 11.71 -0.41 -11.04
C GLY A 97 11.72 -1.89 -10.63
N GLN A 98 12.29 -2.16 -9.46
CA GLN A 98 12.50 -3.50 -8.91
C GLN A 98 11.17 -4.13 -8.49
N LYS A 99 10.91 -5.35 -8.97
CA LYS A 99 9.74 -6.15 -8.58
C LYS A 99 10.05 -6.92 -7.31
N LEU A 100 10.02 -6.21 -6.19
CA LEU A 100 10.23 -6.81 -4.88
C LEU A 100 9.04 -7.73 -4.53
N PRO A 101 9.28 -8.93 -3.99
CA PRO A 101 8.23 -9.77 -3.42
C PRO A 101 7.63 -9.12 -2.16
N PHE A 102 6.50 -9.65 -1.71
CA PHE A 102 5.85 -9.20 -0.47
C PHE A 102 5.49 -10.40 0.41
N PRO A 103 5.86 -10.42 1.72
CA PRO A 103 6.69 -9.45 2.44
C PRO A 103 8.20 -9.77 2.38
N ASP A 104 8.60 -10.72 1.53
CA ASP A 104 9.95 -11.28 1.54
C ASP A 104 11.04 -10.28 1.12
N ILE A 105 12.25 -10.51 1.64
CA ILE A 105 13.43 -9.71 1.34
C ILE A 105 14.30 -10.52 0.37
N PRO A 106 14.52 -10.04 -0.87
CA PRO A 106 15.38 -10.76 -1.82
C PRO A 106 16.82 -10.81 -1.33
N GLU A 107 17.45 -11.99 -1.42
CA GLU A 107 18.83 -12.23 -0.96
C GLU A 107 19.86 -11.35 -1.68
N GLU A 108 19.58 -10.98 -2.92
CA GLU A 108 20.43 -10.12 -3.75
C GLU A 108 20.52 -8.67 -3.27
N MET A 109 19.65 -8.24 -2.34
CA MET A 109 19.52 -6.83 -1.96
C MET A 109 20.63 -6.30 -1.04
N GLN A 110 21.66 -7.09 -0.69
CA GLN A 110 22.74 -6.69 0.25
C GLN A 110 22.21 -5.95 1.50
N PHE A 111 21.02 -6.33 1.96
CA PHE A 111 20.32 -5.67 3.05
C PHE A 111 20.87 -6.19 4.38
N ASP A 112 21.53 -5.30 5.11
CA ASP A 112 21.89 -5.52 6.51
C ASP A 112 20.89 -4.77 7.40
N ARG A 113 20.12 -5.53 8.18
CA ARG A 113 19.05 -5.00 9.03
C ARG A 113 19.59 -4.03 10.09
N ASP A 114 20.71 -4.35 10.72
CA ASP A 114 21.18 -3.60 11.88
C ASP A 114 21.89 -2.31 11.44
N ILE A 115 22.62 -2.35 10.32
CA ILE A 115 23.17 -1.14 9.67
C ILE A 115 22.03 -0.24 9.21
N ALA A 116 21.02 -0.80 8.54
CA ALA A 116 19.85 -0.05 8.09
C ALA A 116 19.13 0.62 9.26
N LEU A 117 18.79 -0.14 10.29
CA LEU A 117 18.07 0.36 11.46
C LEU A 117 18.88 1.43 12.20
N THR A 118 20.19 1.24 12.40
CA THR A 118 21.08 2.22 13.04
C THR A 118 21.05 3.58 12.33
N SER A 119 20.95 3.58 10.99
CA SER A 119 20.86 4.83 10.20
C SER A 119 19.56 5.61 10.40
N MET A 120 18.53 5.00 10.98
CA MET A 120 17.20 5.58 11.15
C MET A 120 16.87 5.96 12.61
N ILE A 121 17.58 5.39 13.58
CA ILE A 121 17.38 5.65 15.00
C ILE A 121 17.90 7.05 15.37
N ARG A 122 17.25 7.70 16.33
CA ARG A 122 17.75 8.98 16.88
C ARG A 122 19.14 8.80 17.51
N PRO A 123 20.07 9.75 17.34
CA PRO A 123 21.44 9.63 17.84
C PRO A 123 21.54 9.20 19.32
N GLU A 124 20.68 9.73 20.18
CA GLU A 124 20.66 9.43 21.62
C GLU A 124 20.21 8.00 21.99
N LEU A 125 19.65 7.26 21.03
CA LEU A 125 19.20 5.87 21.21
C LEU A 125 20.06 4.85 20.47
N GLN A 126 21.12 5.29 19.77
CA GLN A 126 22.01 4.37 19.06
C GLN A 126 22.76 3.45 20.04
N GLY A 127 22.96 2.19 19.64
CA GLY A 127 23.55 1.15 20.51
C GLY A 127 22.61 0.54 21.54
N GLN A 128 21.36 1.01 21.64
CA GLN A 128 20.33 0.39 22.46
C GLN A 128 19.55 -0.67 21.65
N ASN A 129 19.04 -1.69 22.34
CA ASN A 129 18.18 -2.70 21.71
C ASN A 129 16.77 -2.12 21.47
N VAL A 130 16.59 -1.39 20.37
CA VAL A 130 15.33 -0.75 20.02
C VAL A 130 14.53 -1.58 19.02
N ILE A 131 13.24 -1.72 19.33
CA ILE A 131 12.29 -2.52 18.52
C ILE A 131 11.05 -1.73 18.09
N ASN A 132 10.98 -0.44 18.46
CA ASN A 132 9.78 0.37 18.29
C ASN A 132 10.00 1.58 17.38
N VAL A 133 8.93 2.00 16.72
CA VAL A 133 8.87 3.17 15.82
C VAL A 133 9.16 4.48 16.57
N GLY A 134 8.88 4.50 17.88
CA GLY A 134 9.19 5.60 18.80
C GLY A 134 10.69 5.91 18.94
N SER A 135 11.55 5.04 18.43
CA SER A 135 13.01 5.20 18.43
C SER A 135 13.57 5.80 17.15
N LEU A 136 12.80 5.77 16.04
CA LEU A 136 13.21 6.39 14.78
C LEU A 136 13.26 7.91 14.90
N ASN A 137 14.15 8.56 14.13
CA ASN A 137 14.09 10.00 13.91
C ASN A 137 12.78 10.39 13.20
N ILE A 138 12.46 11.69 13.24
CA ILE A 138 11.15 12.16 12.77
C ILE A 138 10.88 11.86 11.29
N ASN A 139 11.90 11.93 10.43
CA ASN A 139 11.73 11.66 9.00
C ASN A 139 11.46 10.18 8.74
N ASP A 140 12.23 9.30 9.36
CA ASP A 140 12.05 7.86 9.16
C ASP A 140 10.78 7.35 9.84
N ARG A 141 10.35 7.98 10.94
CA ARG A 141 9.03 7.72 11.55
C ARG A 141 7.89 8.12 10.64
N LEU A 142 7.95 9.29 10.01
CA LEU A 142 6.90 9.73 9.08
C LEU A 142 6.91 8.91 7.78
N LEU A 143 8.09 8.52 7.31
CA LEU A 143 8.21 7.60 6.17
C LEU A 143 7.60 6.24 6.50
N HIS A 144 7.86 5.71 7.70
CA HIS A 144 7.25 4.47 8.18
C HIS A 144 5.73 4.62 8.26
N TYR A 145 5.23 5.74 8.79
CA TYR A 145 3.80 6.03 8.83
C TYR A 145 3.16 5.99 7.44
N VAL A 146 3.73 6.67 6.45
CA VAL A 146 3.24 6.62 5.06
C VAL A 146 3.28 5.20 4.51
N TYR A 147 4.35 4.45 4.79
CA TYR A 147 4.47 3.06 4.36
C TYR A 147 3.35 2.18 4.95
N VAL A 148 3.20 2.11 6.28
CA VAL A 148 2.27 1.16 6.95
C VAL A 148 0.82 1.61 6.96
N HIS A 149 0.50 2.85 6.57
CA HIS A 149 -0.86 3.36 6.49
C HIS A 149 -1.36 3.63 5.07
N ILE A 150 -0.46 3.75 4.07
CA ILE A 150 -0.85 4.12 2.70
C ILE A 150 -0.28 3.15 1.67
N LEU A 151 1.03 2.86 1.73
CA LEU A 151 1.70 2.07 0.68
C LEU A 151 1.57 0.55 0.86
N ALA A 152 1.54 0.08 2.11
CA ALA A 152 1.26 -1.29 2.51
C ALA A 152 0.42 -1.29 3.80
N PRO A 153 -0.84 -0.84 3.73
CA PRO A 153 -1.66 -0.57 4.91
C PRO A 153 -2.04 -1.86 5.64
N ARG A 154 -1.78 -1.90 6.95
CA ARG A 154 -2.17 -3.00 7.85
C ARG A 154 -3.07 -2.51 8.98
N SER A 155 -3.72 -3.42 9.72
CA SER A 155 -4.68 -3.09 10.78
C SER A 155 -4.08 -2.95 12.18
N SER A 156 -2.85 -3.44 12.41
CA SER A 156 -2.24 -3.50 13.72
C SER A 156 -0.70 -3.41 13.66
N ASN A 157 -0.06 -3.45 14.83
CA ASN A 157 1.40 -3.47 14.98
C ASN A 157 2.12 -2.27 14.34
N PHE A 158 1.54 -1.07 14.51
CA PHE A 158 2.15 0.18 14.05
C PHE A 158 3.29 0.66 14.95
N SER A 159 3.36 0.20 16.20
CA SER A 159 4.39 0.60 17.15
C SER A 159 5.68 -0.22 17.03
N GLN A 160 5.60 -1.42 16.46
CA GLN A 160 6.72 -2.34 16.27
C GLN A 160 7.33 -2.14 14.88
N LEU A 161 8.66 -2.17 14.80
CA LEU A 161 9.39 -2.19 13.54
C LEU A 161 9.59 -3.63 13.08
N LEU A 162 8.82 -4.05 12.07
CA LEU A 162 9.00 -5.35 11.46
C LEU A 162 10.24 -5.35 10.54
N GLN A 163 10.78 -6.54 10.26
CA GLN A 163 11.99 -6.65 9.44
C GLN A 163 11.74 -6.13 8.01
N GLU A 164 10.58 -6.45 7.45
CA GLU A 164 10.10 -5.97 6.16
C GLU A 164 9.89 -4.45 6.13
N ASP A 165 9.49 -3.83 7.26
CA ASP A 165 9.37 -2.37 7.35
C ASP A 165 10.72 -1.70 7.20
N ILE A 166 11.71 -2.20 7.94
CA ILE A 166 13.08 -1.68 7.93
C ILE A 166 13.68 -1.86 6.53
N PHE A 167 13.43 -2.99 5.88
CA PHE A 167 13.86 -3.23 4.51
C PHE A 167 13.28 -2.22 3.52
N VAL A 168 11.96 -1.96 3.56
CA VAL A 168 11.35 -1.00 2.62
C VAL A 168 11.83 0.42 2.91
N LEU A 169 11.93 0.83 4.18
CA LEU A 169 12.52 2.11 4.57
C LEU A 169 13.95 2.26 4.04
N TRP A 170 14.77 1.22 4.20
CA TRP A 170 16.13 1.18 3.69
C TRP A 170 16.17 1.31 2.16
N ALA A 171 15.31 0.57 1.44
CA ALA A 171 15.24 0.63 -0.02
C ALA A 171 14.84 2.04 -0.50
N LEU A 172 13.87 2.67 0.16
CA LEU A 172 13.45 4.05 -0.09
C LEU A 172 14.58 5.05 0.16
N LYS A 173 15.32 4.92 1.27
CA LYS A 173 16.45 5.79 1.63
C LYS A 173 17.63 5.65 0.68
N ASN A 174 17.85 4.45 0.15
CA ASN A 174 18.91 4.16 -0.83
C ASN A 174 18.46 4.40 -2.28
N ASN A 175 17.33 5.07 -2.50
CA ASN A 175 16.85 5.42 -3.84
C ASN A 175 16.68 4.20 -4.77
N ILE A 176 16.37 3.04 -4.18
CA ILE A 176 16.01 1.85 -4.93
C ILE A 176 14.60 2.08 -5.46
N LEU A 177 14.46 2.20 -6.77
CA LEU A 177 13.17 2.42 -7.40
C LEU A 177 12.33 1.13 -7.33
N ILE A 178 11.23 1.14 -6.58
CA ILE A 178 10.36 0.00 -6.37
C ILE A 178 9.22 0.02 -7.41
N ASN A 179 8.89 -1.14 -7.95
CA ASN A 179 7.67 -1.29 -8.74
C ASN A 179 6.45 -1.34 -7.83
N TRP A 180 5.96 -0.17 -7.43
CA TRP A 180 4.82 -0.03 -6.52
C TRP A 180 3.53 -0.68 -7.01
N SER A 181 3.30 -0.67 -8.33
CA SER A 181 2.15 -1.37 -8.91
C SER A 181 2.22 -2.88 -8.63
N HIS A 182 3.40 -3.47 -8.83
CA HIS A 182 3.64 -4.89 -8.50
C HIS A 182 3.54 -5.13 -7.00
N TYR A 183 4.21 -4.30 -6.18
CA TYR A 183 4.27 -4.45 -4.73
C TYR A 183 2.87 -4.39 -4.09
N ILE A 184 2.05 -3.42 -4.50
CA ILE A 184 0.65 -3.27 -4.08
C ILE A 184 -0.15 -4.52 -4.44
N MET A 185 -0.03 -5.02 -5.67
CA MET A 185 -0.74 -6.25 -6.09
C MET A 185 -0.34 -7.47 -5.25
N GLN A 186 0.94 -7.65 -4.91
CA GLN A 186 1.39 -8.75 -4.05
C GLN A 186 0.81 -8.61 -2.63
N HIS A 187 0.80 -7.39 -2.07
CA HIS A 187 0.18 -7.12 -0.78
C HIS A 187 -1.34 -7.42 -0.79
N MET A 188 -2.06 -7.02 -1.85
CA MET A 188 -3.49 -7.32 -2.00
C MET A 188 -3.77 -8.83 -1.98
N VAL A 189 -2.98 -9.62 -2.70
CA VAL A 189 -3.09 -11.09 -2.71
C VAL A 189 -2.79 -11.66 -1.33
N LYS A 190 -1.72 -11.19 -0.66
CA LYS A 190 -1.41 -11.61 0.71
C LYS A 190 -2.57 -11.36 1.67
N CYS A 191 -3.16 -10.16 1.66
CA CYS A 191 -4.31 -9.84 2.53
C CYS A 191 -5.55 -10.66 2.21
N LYS A 192 -5.79 -10.92 0.92
CA LYS A 192 -6.86 -11.79 0.46
C LYS A 192 -6.71 -13.20 1.05
N ASP A 193 -5.52 -13.79 0.95
CA ASP A 193 -5.36 -15.23 1.21
C ASP A 193 -5.10 -15.55 2.70
N ASN A 194 -4.78 -14.57 3.54
CA ASN A 194 -4.36 -14.80 4.94
C ASN A 194 -5.32 -14.22 5.99
N GLY A 195 -6.60 -14.06 5.66
CA GLY A 195 -7.62 -13.59 6.61
C GLY A 195 -7.43 -12.16 7.12
N MET A 196 -6.54 -11.37 6.49
CA MET A 196 -6.24 -10.00 6.90
C MET A 196 -7.33 -9.03 6.44
N SER A 197 -7.32 -7.82 7.01
CA SER A 197 -8.13 -6.69 6.53
C SER A 197 -7.78 -6.35 5.08
N LEU A 198 -8.77 -5.87 4.33
CA LEU A 198 -8.65 -5.56 2.90
C LEU A 198 -8.10 -4.14 2.69
N PRO A 199 -6.92 -3.99 2.08
CA PRO A 199 -6.28 -2.68 1.91
C PRO A 199 -6.83 -1.90 0.70
N TYR A 200 -6.33 -0.66 0.54
CA TYR A 200 -6.50 0.18 -0.65
C TYR A 200 -7.93 0.43 -1.14
N PRO A 201 -8.91 0.74 -0.28
CA PRO A 201 -10.30 0.92 -0.71
C PRO A 201 -10.46 1.98 -1.81
N ILE A 202 -9.75 3.11 -1.70
CA ILE A 202 -9.74 4.19 -2.69
C ILE A 202 -9.29 3.69 -4.07
N LEU A 203 -8.17 2.96 -4.13
CA LEU A 203 -7.66 2.39 -5.38
C LEU A 203 -8.67 1.42 -5.99
N ASN A 204 -9.24 0.54 -5.17
CA ASN A 204 -10.22 -0.45 -5.62
C ASN A 204 -11.47 0.24 -6.17
N SER A 205 -11.98 1.28 -5.49
CA SER A 205 -13.10 2.06 -5.97
C SER A 205 -12.81 2.76 -7.29
N ARG A 206 -11.61 3.32 -7.49
CA ARG A 206 -11.21 3.84 -8.83
C ARG A 206 -11.18 2.75 -9.90
N ILE A 207 -10.71 1.55 -9.58
CA ILE A 207 -10.73 0.40 -10.49
C ILE A 207 -12.18 0.04 -10.87
N LEU A 208 -13.10 0.01 -9.90
CA LEU A 208 -14.52 -0.24 -10.13
C LEU A 208 -15.14 0.80 -11.08
N VAL A 209 -14.88 2.09 -10.84
CA VAL A 209 -15.35 3.20 -11.69
C VAL A 209 -14.85 3.04 -13.13
N VAL A 210 -13.55 2.89 -13.32
CA VAL A 210 -12.94 2.77 -14.66
C VAL A 210 -13.40 1.49 -15.38
N SER A 211 -13.80 0.47 -14.63
CA SER A 211 -14.34 -0.78 -15.19
C SER A 211 -15.84 -0.72 -15.48
N GLY A 212 -16.52 0.41 -15.23
CA GLY A 212 -17.94 0.59 -15.50
C GLY A 212 -18.86 -0.17 -14.55
N ILE A 213 -18.41 -0.43 -13.31
CA ILE A 213 -19.25 -1.02 -12.28
C ILE A 213 -20.26 0.02 -11.80
N ASP A 214 -21.54 -0.35 -11.77
CA ASP A 214 -22.57 0.44 -11.10
C ASP A 214 -22.31 0.45 -9.60
N LEU A 215 -21.99 1.62 -9.06
CA LEU A 215 -21.68 1.82 -7.65
C LEU A 215 -22.92 2.10 -6.80
N SER A 216 -24.07 2.42 -7.42
CA SER A 216 -25.30 2.76 -6.70
C SER A 216 -25.91 1.57 -5.94
N ILE A 217 -25.39 0.36 -6.18
CA ILE A 217 -25.79 -0.87 -5.51
C ILE A 217 -25.10 -1.07 -4.16
N ASP A 218 -24.19 -0.17 -3.77
CA ASP A 218 -23.46 -0.19 -2.50
C ASP A 218 -23.46 1.22 -1.87
N VAL A 219 -23.29 1.29 -0.55
CA VAL A 219 -23.28 2.53 0.20
C VAL A 219 -21.88 3.14 0.15
N ALA A 220 -21.80 4.39 -0.31
CA ALA A 220 -20.56 5.14 -0.29
C ALA A 220 -20.12 5.43 1.16
N VAL A 221 -18.86 5.17 1.46
CA VAL A 221 -18.19 5.58 2.69
C VAL A 221 -17.33 6.79 2.36
N GLU A 222 -17.70 7.94 2.92
CA GLU A 222 -17.00 9.21 2.71
C GLU A 222 -15.68 9.25 3.47
N LEU A 223 -14.63 9.81 2.83
CA LEU A 223 -13.42 10.21 3.55
C LEU A 223 -13.70 11.51 4.30
N GLY A 224 -13.72 11.44 5.63
CA GLY A 224 -13.76 12.60 6.51
C GLY A 224 -12.66 13.63 6.29
#